data_AF-A0A1E7GRC8-F1
#
_entry.id   AF-A0A1E7GRC8-F1
#
_cell.length_a   1.000
_cell.length_b   1.000
_cell.length_c   1.000
_cell.angle_alpha   90.00
_cell.angle_beta   90.00
_cell.angle_gamma   90.00
#
_symmetry.space_group_name_H-M   'P 1'
#
loop_
_entity.id
_entity.type
_entity.pdbx_description
1 polymer ?
#
loop_
_entity_poly.entity_id
_entity_poly.type
_entity_poly.pdbx_seq_one_letter_code
_entity_poly.pdbx_strand_id
1 'polypeptide(L)'
;MEKLDWEIGRKKREKEALERHARLSKLFKENRFAFELERKRMIDEVINSTDNKEQKKNLRTLQKKWDKRMKGAGSKHNRFVLAQTFFWEHFHEVWHPAIKKCHFLLNGRQD
;
A
#
# COMPACT_ATOMS: atom_id res chain seq x y z
N MET A 1 28.27 10.46 -7.60
CA MET A 1 28.03 8.99 -7.61
C MET A 1 26.67 8.63 -6.99
N GLU A 2 26.27 9.24 -5.89
CA GLU A 2 25.00 8.96 -5.17
C GLU A 2 23.71 9.13 -6.00
N LYS A 3 23.66 10.13 -6.88
CA LYS A 3 22.49 10.38 -7.75
C LYS A 3 22.27 9.28 -8.81
N LEU A 4 23.36 8.68 -9.31
CA LEU A 4 23.31 7.61 -10.30
C LEU A 4 22.77 6.32 -9.68
N ASP A 5 23.20 6.02 -8.46
CA ASP A 5 22.79 4.81 -7.71
C ASP A 5 21.30 4.88 -7.28
N TRP A 6 20.84 6.08 -6.89
CA TRP A 6 19.42 6.30 -6.61
C TRP A 6 18.53 6.11 -7.85
N GLU A 7 18.94 6.66 -9.01
CA GLU A 7 18.18 6.51 -10.26
C GLU A 7 18.10 5.06 -10.72
N ILE A 8 19.21 4.31 -10.61
CA ILE A 8 19.25 2.88 -10.91
C ILE A 8 18.33 2.11 -9.96
N GLY A 9 18.42 2.39 -8.66
CA GLY A 9 17.54 1.79 -7.65
C GLY A 9 16.06 2.10 -7.88
N ARG A 10 15.74 3.34 -8.31
CA ARG A 10 14.37 3.74 -8.65
C ARG A 10 13.84 2.94 -9.84
N LYS A 11 14.60 2.87 -10.94
CA LYS A 11 14.23 2.12 -12.14
C LYS A 11 14.03 0.63 -11.85
N LYS A 12 14.88 0.05 -11.01
CA LYS A 12 14.74 -1.36 -10.58
C LYS A 12 13.42 -1.58 -9.81
N ARG A 13 13.13 -0.75 -8.81
CA ARG A 13 11.87 -0.84 -8.04
C ARG A 13 10.63 -0.64 -8.92
N GLU A 14 10.70 0.28 -9.86
CA GLU A 14 9.62 0.52 -10.83
C GLU A 14 9.37 -0.70 -11.71
N LYS A 15 10.42 -1.28 -12.29
CA LYS A 15 10.33 -2.51 -13.10
C LYS A 15 9.73 -3.67 -12.29
N GLU A 16 10.23 -3.91 -11.09
CA GLU A 16 9.72 -4.97 -10.21
C GLU A 16 8.25 -4.76 -9.83
N ALA A 17 7.83 -3.51 -9.59
CA ALA A 17 6.45 -3.18 -9.29
C ALA A 17 5.53 -3.43 -10.50
N LEU A 18 5.95 -3.04 -11.70
CA LEU A 18 5.20 -3.25 -12.94
C LEU A 18 5.06 -4.74 -13.29
N GLU A 19 6.14 -5.51 -13.20
CA GLU A 19 6.12 -6.95 -13.44
C GLU A 19 5.21 -7.68 -12.44
N ARG A 20 5.30 -7.31 -11.16
CA ARG A 20 4.43 -7.86 -10.12
C ARG A 20 2.97 -7.52 -10.37
N HIS A 21 2.68 -6.28 -10.75
CA HIS A 21 1.33 -5.85 -11.10
C HIS A 21 0.78 -6.64 -12.29
N ALA A 22 1.57 -6.80 -13.35
CA ALA A 22 1.17 -7.57 -14.53
C ALA A 22 0.85 -9.03 -14.16
N ARG A 23 1.70 -9.68 -13.36
CA ARG A 23 1.49 -11.04 -12.85
C ARG A 23 0.19 -11.16 -12.05
N LEU A 24 -0.05 -10.24 -11.11
CA LEU A 24 -1.26 -10.24 -10.29
C LEU A 24 -2.51 -9.95 -11.12
N SER A 25 -2.44 -9.05 -12.10
CA SER A 25 -3.53 -8.75 -13.03
C SER A 25 -3.90 -9.99 -13.86
N LYS A 26 -2.89 -10.72 -14.35
CA LYS A 26 -3.09 -11.99 -15.06
C LYS A 26 -3.79 -13.02 -14.18
N LEU A 27 -3.29 -13.24 -12.95
CA LEU A 27 -3.92 -14.13 -11.98
C LEU A 27 -5.37 -13.73 -11.67
N PHE A 28 -5.66 -12.44 -11.51
CA PHE A 28 -7.01 -11.98 -11.24
C PHE A 28 -8.01 -12.33 -12.35
N LYS A 29 -7.57 -12.25 -13.62
CA LYS A 29 -8.38 -12.55 -14.80
C LYS A 29 -8.54 -14.05 -15.02
N GLU A 30 -7.47 -14.82 -14.85
CA GLU A 30 -7.42 -16.23 -15.23
C GLU A 30 -7.74 -17.18 -14.07
N ASN A 31 -7.29 -16.88 -12.85
CA ASN A 31 -7.49 -17.72 -11.67
C ASN A 31 -7.67 -16.87 -10.40
N ARG A 32 -8.93 -16.52 -10.15
CA ARG A 32 -9.32 -15.68 -9.01
C ARG A 32 -8.94 -16.29 -7.66
N PHE A 33 -8.96 -17.62 -7.53
CA PHE A 33 -8.58 -18.29 -6.28
C PHE A 33 -7.08 -18.14 -6.00
N ALA A 34 -6.24 -18.41 -6.99
CA ALA A 34 -4.80 -18.22 -6.89
C ALA A 34 -4.43 -16.75 -6.61
N PHE A 35 -5.15 -15.80 -7.23
CA PHE A 35 -4.99 -14.38 -6.93
C PHE A 35 -5.26 -14.06 -5.45
N GLU A 36 -6.37 -14.53 -4.88
CA GLU A 36 -6.70 -14.23 -3.48
C GLU A 36 -5.71 -14.88 -2.50
N LEU A 37 -5.17 -16.07 -2.83
CA LEU A 37 -4.13 -16.71 -2.04
C LEU A 37 -2.83 -15.87 -2.05
N GLU A 38 -2.39 -15.45 -3.24
CA GLU A 38 -1.19 -14.62 -3.39
C GLU A 38 -1.36 -13.25 -2.72
N ARG A 39 -2.54 -12.63 -2.85
CA ARG A 39 -2.87 -11.38 -2.17
C ARG A 39 -2.72 -11.52 -0.64
N LYS A 40 -3.27 -12.59 -0.06
CA LYS A 40 -3.14 -12.84 1.39
C LYS A 40 -1.69 -13.03 1.80
N ARG A 41 -0.94 -13.85 1.03
CA ARG A 41 0.50 -14.09 1.28
C ARG A 41 1.29 -12.78 1.29
N MET A 42 1.08 -11.91 0.31
CA MET A 42 1.77 -10.62 0.23
C MET A 42 1.41 -9.70 1.39
N ILE A 43 0.14 -9.67 1.81
CA ILE A 43 -0.27 -8.90 3.00
C ILE A 43 0.41 -9.46 4.26
N ASP A 44 0.47 -10.78 4.39
CA ASP A 44 1.16 -11.45 5.50
C ASP A 44 2.65 -11.15 5.51
N GLU A 45 3.32 -11.13 4.35
CA GLU A 45 4.73 -10.75 4.22
C GLU A 45 4.96 -9.32 4.73
N VAL A 46 4.10 -8.35 4.37
CA VAL A 46 4.19 -6.97 4.86
C VAL A 46 3.92 -6.87 6.35
N ILE A 47 2.92 -7.60 6.87
CA ILE A 47 2.63 -7.62 8.31
C ILE A 47 3.79 -8.25 9.09
N ASN A 48 4.45 -9.25 8.50
CA ASN A 48 5.53 -9.98 9.15
C ASN A 48 6.91 -9.33 8.99
N SER A 49 7.07 -8.34 8.11
CA SER A 49 8.34 -7.62 7.94
C SER A 49 8.66 -6.67 9.10
N THR A 50 7.71 -6.38 9.99
CA THR A 50 7.98 -5.68 11.25
C THR A 50 8.26 -6.65 12.40
N ASP A 51 9.37 -6.41 13.10
CA ASP A 51 9.75 -7.14 14.31
C ASP A 51 8.95 -6.68 15.55
N ASN A 52 8.34 -5.49 15.48
CA ASN A 52 7.57 -4.94 16.58
C ASN A 52 6.20 -5.63 16.68
N LYS A 53 5.99 -6.39 17.77
CA LYS A 53 4.75 -7.13 18.04
C LYS A 53 3.51 -6.23 18.07
N GLU A 54 3.60 -5.02 18.61
CA GLU A 54 2.47 -4.09 18.67
C GLU A 54 2.14 -3.52 17.29
N GLN A 55 3.16 -3.17 16.49
CA GLN A 55 2.95 -2.78 15.09
C GLN A 55 2.30 -3.92 14.28
N LYS A 56 2.78 -5.16 14.46
CA LYS A 56 2.20 -6.35 13.82
C LYS A 56 0.71 -6.51 14.17
N LYS A 57 0.35 -6.34 15.44
CA LYS A 57 -1.05 -6.36 15.92
C LYS A 57 -1.89 -5.24 15.31
N ASN A 58 -1.33 -4.04 15.19
CA ASN A 58 -2.02 -2.89 14.57
C ASN A 58 -2.27 -3.12 13.08
N LEU A 59 -1.28 -3.62 12.34
CA LEU A 59 -1.45 -3.96 10.92
C LEU A 59 -2.48 -5.07 10.69
N ARG A 60 -2.47 -6.12 11.54
CA ARG A 60 -3.51 -7.17 11.54
C ARG A 60 -4.90 -6.58 11.77
N THR A 61 -5.02 -5.66 12.72
CA THR A 61 -6.29 -5.00 13.05
C THR A 61 -6.78 -4.12 11.89
N LEU A 62 -5.87 -3.37 11.26
CA LEU A 62 -6.17 -2.58 10.07
C LEU A 62 -6.71 -3.46 8.94
N GLN A 63 -6.01 -4.57 8.65
CA GLN A 63 -6.43 -5.51 7.61
C GLN A 63 -7.83 -6.10 7.89
N LYS A 64 -8.10 -6.51 9.14
CA LYS A 64 -9.43 -7.01 9.53
C LYS A 64 -10.53 -5.97 9.35
N LYS A 65 -10.27 -4.71 9.73
CA LYS A 65 -11.22 -3.60 9.55
C LYS A 65 -11.50 -3.36 8.06
N TRP A 66 -10.45 -3.36 7.23
CA TRP A 66 -10.57 -3.25 5.78
C TRP A 66 -11.44 -4.37 5.19
N ASP A 67 -11.14 -5.63 5.51
CA ASP A 67 -11.88 -6.77 4.99
C ASP A 67 -13.36 -6.74 5.42
N LYS A 68 -13.65 -6.34 6.67
CA LYS A 68 -15.02 -6.15 7.16
C LYS A 68 -15.78 -5.09 6.35
N ARG A 69 -15.17 -3.92 6.12
CA ARG A 69 -15.77 -2.83 5.34
C ARG A 69 -16.01 -3.24 3.88
N MET A 70 -15.03 -3.88 3.26
CA MET A 70 -15.13 -4.31 1.86
C MET A 70 -16.15 -5.45 1.66
N LYS A 71 -16.34 -6.32 2.65
CA LYS A 71 -17.41 -7.33 2.62
C LYS A 71 -18.79 -6.68 2.71
N GLY A 72 -18.95 -5.64 3.55
CA GLY A 72 -20.22 -4.91 3.72
C GLY A 72 -20.63 -4.03 2.54
N ALA A 73 -19.68 -3.65 1.67
CA ALA A 73 -19.91 -2.79 0.50
C ALA A 73 -20.83 -3.40 -0.58
N GLY A 74 -21.07 -4.72 -0.56
CA GLY A 74 -21.89 -5.40 -1.55
C GLY A 74 -21.19 -5.52 -2.91
N SER A 75 -21.56 -4.68 -3.88
CA SER A 75 -21.14 -4.77 -5.29
C SER A 75 -19.66 -4.46 -5.52
N LYS A 76 -19.11 -4.91 -6.67
CA LYS A 76 -17.73 -4.58 -7.07
C LYS A 76 -17.51 -3.07 -7.22
N HIS A 77 -18.49 -2.37 -7.80
CA HIS A 77 -18.44 -0.92 -7.99
C HIS A 77 -18.36 -0.19 -6.65
N ASN A 78 -19.23 -0.56 -5.69
CA ASN A 78 -19.24 0.06 -4.37
C ASN A 78 -17.93 -0.17 -3.61
N ARG A 79 -17.35 -1.37 -3.71
CA ARG A 79 -16.02 -1.67 -3.12
C ARG A 79 -14.93 -0.78 -3.70
N PHE A 80 -14.97 -0.56 -5.01
CA PHE A 80 -14.01 0.31 -5.69
C PHE A 80 -14.16 1.77 -5.23
N VAL A 81 -15.38 2.30 -5.23
CA VAL A 81 -15.66 3.66 -4.76
C VAL A 81 -15.23 3.83 -3.29
N LEU A 82 -15.59 2.90 -2.41
CA LEU A 82 -15.16 2.95 -0.99
C LEU A 82 -13.64 2.89 -0.83
N ALA A 83 -12.95 2.07 -1.63
CA ALA A 83 -11.51 2.02 -1.60
C ALA A 83 -10.88 3.36 -1.99
N GLN A 84 -11.42 4.02 -3.03
CA GLN A 84 -11.00 5.37 -3.41
C GLN A 84 -11.28 6.39 -2.31
N THR A 85 -12.48 6.36 -1.71
CA THR A 85 -12.85 7.26 -0.62
C THR A 85 -11.89 7.12 0.56
N PHE A 86 -11.67 5.90 1.07
CA PHE A 86 -10.77 5.69 2.20
C PHE A 86 -9.32 6.08 1.89
N PHE A 87 -8.88 5.88 0.65
CA PHE A 87 -7.55 6.33 0.23
C PHE A 87 -7.44 7.85 0.28
N TRP A 88 -8.37 8.58 -0.34
CA TRP A 88 -8.31 10.03 -0.41
C TRP A 88 -8.55 10.69 0.94
N GLU A 89 -9.46 10.18 1.75
CA GLU A 89 -9.66 10.58 3.14
C GLU A 89 -8.35 10.48 3.92
N HIS A 90 -7.70 9.32 3.92
CA HIS A 90 -6.44 9.13 4.63
C HIS A 90 -5.29 9.97 4.07
N PHE A 91 -5.25 10.16 2.75
CA PHE A 91 -4.28 11.05 2.12
C PHE A 91 -4.44 12.49 2.63
N HIS A 92 -5.66 13.03 2.59
CA HIS A 92 -5.93 14.42 2.98
C HIS A 92 -5.80 14.65 4.48
N GLU A 93 -6.22 13.70 5.30
CA GLU A 93 -6.27 13.86 6.76
C GLU A 93 -4.96 13.48 7.46
N VAL A 94 -4.17 12.56 6.89
CA VAL A 94 -3.00 12.00 7.57
C VAL A 94 -1.71 12.22 6.77
N TRP A 95 -1.64 11.73 5.52
CA TRP A 95 -0.38 11.75 4.78
C TRP A 95 0.02 13.15 4.33
N HIS A 96 -0.88 13.90 3.72
CA HIS A 96 -0.59 15.24 3.21
C HIS A 96 -0.13 16.21 4.31
N PRO A 97 -0.78 16.27 5.48
CA PRO A 97 -0.28 17.06 6.61
C PRO A 97 1.08 16.59 7.11
N ALA A 98 1.29 15.26 7.23
CA ALA A 98 2.57 14.71 7.68
C ALA A 98 3.71 15.03 6.70
N ILE A 99 3.47 14.88 5.40
CA ILE A 99 4.42 15.21 4.33
C ILE A 99 4.76 16.70 4.36
N LYS A 100 3.76 17.57 4.49
CA LYS A 100 3.98 19.03 4.63
C LYS A 100 4.83 19.35 5.87
N LYS A 101 4.54 18.71 7.01
CA LYS A 101 5.32 18.88 8.24
C LYS A 101 6.76 18.42 8.06
N CYS A 102 6.98 17.26 7.43
CA CYS A 102 8.32 16.77 7.09
C CYS A 102 9.06 17.73 6.15
N HIS A 103 8.40 18.23 5.10
CA HIS A 103 8.98 19.22 4.19
C HIS A 103 9.41 20.48 4.93
N PHE A 104 8.57 21.01 5.83
CA PHE A 104 8.94 22.17 6.65
C PHE A 104 10.14 21.88 7.56
N LEU A 105 10.19 20.71 8.21
CA LEU A 105 11.32 20.37 9.08
C LEU A 105 12.64 20.16 8.32
N LEU A 106 12.57 19.68 7.08
CA LEU A 106 13.75 19.39 6.25
C LEU A 106 14.25 20.62 5.48
N ASN A 107 13.33 21.46 4.97
CA ASN A 107 13.67 22.59 4.09
C ASN A 107 13.45 23.97 4.74
N GLY A 108 12.78 24.04 5.90
CA GLY A 108 12.56 25.27 6.66
C GLY A 108 13.71 25.65 7.60
N ARG A 109 14.86 24.98 7.50
CA ARG A 109 16.16 25.40 8.05
C ARG A 109 17.09 25.82 6.92
N GLN A 110 16.73 26.88 6.22
CA GLN A 110 17.69 27.71 5.50
C GLN A 110 17.41 29.14 5.98
N ASP A 111 18.39 29.69 6.70
CA ASP A 111 18.41 31.10 7.09
C ASP A 111 18.36 32.01 5.85
#